data_AF-A0A8C7LP86-F1
#
_entry.id   AF-A0A8C7LP86-F1
#
_cell.length_a   1.000
_cell.length_b   1.000
_cell.length_c   1.000
_cell.angle_alpha   90.00
_cell.angle_beta   90.00
_cell.angle_gamma   90.00
#
_symmetry.space_group_name_H-M   'P 1'
#
loop_
_entity.id
_entity.type
_entity.pdbx_description
1 polymer ?
#
loop_
_entity_poly.entity_id
_entity_poly.type
_entity_poly.pdbx_seq_one_letter_code
_entity_poly.pdbx_strand_id
1 'polypeptide(L)'
;METGGPGQPGQPGPVLGLRSLSFAYQGLLEIPYEVILAQRDTLEVLDLSYNLLEESPALLGELEKLSTLILDCNSYSSHVKFPYMPSVTTVWINKNKVGNLPIFVEEIRSKFPNIKILSMMNNESAPSYFNGGSLDQYIDYRQYVISQIPSLKILDDTEVLEKERAQAKKTYRMQRTREGSKKRKELQH
;
A
#
# COMPACT_ATOMS: atom_id res chain seq x y z
N MET A 1 42.15 -34.05 33.48
CA MET A 1 42.22 -32.58 33.33
C MET A 1 41.71 -32.27 31.94
N GLU A 2 40.69 -31.43 31.90
CA GLU A 2 40.03 -30.81 30.75
C GLU A 2 41.07 -30.26 29.75
N THR A 3 40.79 -30.15 28.45
CA THR A 3 39.86 -29.15 27.93
C THR A 3 39.21 -29.56 26.61
N GLY A 4 37.88 -29.43 26.59
CA GLY A 4 37.08 -29.45 25.36
C GLY A 4 37.35 -28.21 24.52
N GLY A 5 37.55 -28.41 23.21
CA GLY A 5 37.54 -27.34 22.24
C GLY A 5 36.10 -26.90 21.94
N PRO A 6 35.83 -25.59 21.82
CA PRO A 6 34.49 -25.10 21.56
C PRO A 6 34.10 -25.42 20.12
N GLY A 7 33.00 -26.16 19.97
CA GLY A 7 32.33 -26.33 18.69
C GLY A 7 31.93 -24.96 18.13
N GLN A 8 32.38 -24.68 16.91
CA GLN A 8 31.88 -23.55 16.13
C GLN A 8 30.36 -23.72 15.97
N PRO A 9 29.54 -22.73 16.32
CA PRO A 9 28.12 -22.78 15.99
C PRO A 9 28.01 -22.70 14.47
N GLY A 10 27.25 -23.65 13.91
CA GLY A 10 27.05 -23.81 12.49
C GLY A 10 26.70 -22.47 11.83
N GLN A 11 27.38 -22.18 10.73
CA GLN A 11 26.93 -21.16 9.80
C GLN A 11 25.46 -21.46 9.47
N PRO A 12 24.53 -20.52 9.66
CA PRO A 12 23.20 -20.70 9.09
C PRO A 12 23.40 -20.81 7.57
N GLY A 13 23.00 -21.94 6.99
CA GLY A 13 22.87 -22.06 5.54
C GLY A 13 22.00 -20.90 5.02
N PRO A 14 22.09 -20.53 3.73
CA PRO A 14 21.29 -19.45 3.19
C PRO A 14 19.82 -19.76 3.46
N VAL A 15 19.25 -19.09 4.46
CA VAL A 15 17.81 -18.96 4.58
C VAL A 15 17.38 -18.38 3.24
N LEU A 16 16.52 -19.09 2.52
CA LEU A 16 15.78 -18.57 1.38
C LEU A 16 14.81 -17.50 1.89
N GLY A 17 15.37 -16.46 2.50
CA GLY A 17 14.69 -15.34 3.10
C GLY A 17 14.53 -14.26 2.04
N LEU A 18 13.38 -13.62 2.06
CA LEU A 18 13.12 -12.49 1.17
C LEU A 18 14.23 -11.45 1.32
N ARG A 19 14.71 -10.89 0.22
CA ARG A 19 15.72 -9.83 0.30
C ARG A 19 15.01 -8.54 0.72
N SER A 20 15.29 -8.09 1.94
CA SER A 20 14.69 -6.89 2.54
C SER A 20 15.72 -5.77 2.71
N LEU A 21 15.29 -4.54 2.50
CA LEU A 21 16.05 -3.32 2.73
C LEU A 21 15.18 -2.33 3.50
N SER A 22 15.70 -1.77 4.59
CA SER A 22 15.01 -0.78 5.41
C SER A 22 15.82 0.50 5.54
N PHE A 23 15.14 1.62 5.36
CA PHE A 23 15.58 2.98 5.67
C PHE A 23 14.62 3.63 6.66
N ALA A 24 14.04 2.82 7.57
CA ALA A 24 13.13 3.36 8.55
C ALA A 24 13.85 4.29 9.55
N TYR A 25 13.14 5.31 10.05
CA TYR A 25 13.62 6.23 11.08
C TYR A 25 14.89 7.01 10.73
N GLN A 26 15.07 7.35 9.45
CA GLN A 26 16.27 8.07 8.97
C GLN A 26 16.03 9.57 8.77
N GLY A 27 14.80 10.06 9.00
CA GLY A 27 14.46 11.47 8.78
C GLY A 27 14.59 11.90 7.31
N LEU A 28 14.41 10.96 6.39
CA LEU A 28 14.59 11.20 4.95
C LEU A 28 13.58 12.21 4.43
N LEU A 29 14.07 13.22 3.73
CA LEU A 29 13.27 14.13 2.90
C LEU A 29 13.09 13.58 1.48
N GLU A 30 14.07 12.78 1.02
CA GLU A 30 14.10 12.19 -0.32
C GLU A 30 14.44 10.69 -0.24
N ILE A 31 14.01 9.93 -1.24
CA ILE A 31 14.28 8.49 -1.32
C ILE A 31 15.74 8.28 -1.79
N PRO A 32 16.55 7.44 -1.09
CA PRO A 32 17.93 7.16 -1.47
C PRO A 32 17.98 6.18 -2.66
N TYR A 33 17.61 6.68 -3.84
CA TYR A 33 17.46 5.86 -5.04
C TYR A 33 18.74 5.12 -5.43
N GLU A 34 19.91 5.73 -5.33
CA GLU A 34 21.18 5.09 -5.70
C GLU A 34 21.38 3.76 -4.96
N VAL A 35 21.14 3.74 -3.64
CA VAL A 35 21.33 2.57 -2.79
C VAL A 35 20.23 1.53 -3.03
N ILE A 36 19.00 1.98 -3.24
CA ILE A 36 17.85 1.10 -3.49
C ILE A 36 17.97 0.41 -4.85
N LEU A 37 18.29 1.17 -5.90
CA LEU A 37 18.38 0.69 -7.29
C LEU A 37 19.60 -0.22 -7.51
N ALA A 38 20.64 -0.11 -6.68
CA ALA A 38 21.73 -1.09 -6.66
C ALA A 38 21.26 -2.53 -6.35
N GLN A 39 20.05 -2.70 -5.81
CA GLN A 39 19.46 -4.01 -5.47
C GLN A 39 18.22 -4.36 -6.32
N ARG A 40 17.96 -3.62 -7.40
CA ARG A 40 16.71 -3.70 -8.19
C ARG A 40 16.30 -5.10 -8.64
N ASP A 41 17.28 -5.94 -8.98
CA ASP A 41 17.05 -7.28 -9.54
C ASP A 41 16.76 -8.35 -8.47
N THR A 42 16.76 -7.96 -7.20
CA THR A 42 16.72 -8.91 -6.07
C THR A 42 15.88 -8.44 -4.89
N LEU A 43 15.64 -7.14 -4.76
CA LEU A 43 14.93 -6.57 -3.62
C LEU A 43 13.44 -6.94 -3.66
N GLU A 44 12.94 -7.52 -2.58
CA GLU A 44 11.55 -8.01 -2.47
C GLU A 44 10.74 -7.23 -1.42
N VAL A 45 11.40 -6.71 -0.39
CA VAL A 45 10.76 -5.91 0.68
C VAL A 45 11.52 -4.60 0.88
N LEU A 46 10.83 -3.47 0.73
CA LEU A 46 11.38 -2.13 0.95
C LEU A 46 10.59 -1.42 2.04
N ASP A 47 11.30 -1.00 3.08
CA ASP A 47 10.75 -0.24 4.19
C ASP A 47 11.33 1.17 4.23
N LEU A 48 10.46 2.17 4.05
CA LEU A 48 10.75 3.59 4.08
C LEU A 48 9.98 4.30 5.21
N SER A 49 9.54 3.55 6.23
CA SER A 49 8.67 4.06 7.27
C SER A 49 9.35 5.08 8.20
N TYR A 50 8.55 5.92 8.87
CA TYR A 50 9.04 6.91 9.84
C TYR A 50 10.09 7.85 9.24
N ASN A 51 9.74 8.46 8.11
CA ASN A 51 10.52 9.49 7.44
C ASN A 51 9.64 10.71 7.15
N LEU A 52 10.15 11.65 6.36
CA LEU A 52 9.48 12.90 6.00
C LEU A 52 9.19 12.95 4.50
N LEU A 53 9.04 11.77 3.86
CA LEU A 53 8.85 11.66 2.42
C LEU A 53 7.48 12.21 2.01
N GLU A 54 7.45 13.05 0.99
CA GLU A 54 6.20 13.59 0.41
C GLU A 54 6.17 13.54 -1.13
N GLU A 55 7.34 13.47 -1.76
CA GLU A 55 7.48 13.48 -3.21
C GLU A 55 7.12 12.15 -3.87
N SER A 56 6.89 12.17 -5.19
CA SER A 56 6.59 10.96 -5.96
C SER A 56 7.75 9.95 -5.91
N PRO A 57 7.51 8.68 -5.52
CA PRO A 57 8.51 7.61 -5.55
C PRO A 57 8.76 7.07 -6.97
N ALA A 58 8.96 7.96 -7.95
CA ALA A 58 8.88 7.66 -9.38
C ALA A 58 9.85 6.57 -9.87
N LEU A 59 11.04 6.45 -9.27
CA LEU A 59 12.05 5.46 -9.71
C LEU A 59 11.88 4.09 -9.06
N LEU A 60 10.99 3.91 -8.09
CA LEU A 60 10.75 2.59 -7.49
C LEU A 60 10.18 1.58 -8.49
N GLY A 61 9.68 2.03 -9.65
CA GLY A 61 9.18 1.17 -10.73
C GLY A 61 10.24 0.25 -11.33
N GLU A 62 11.53 0.53 -11.15
CA GLU A 62 12.62 -0.33 -11.61
C GLU A 62 12.82 -1.58 -10.74
N LEU A 63 12.17 -1.67 -9.57
CA LEU A 63 12.29 -2.80 -8.65
C LEU A 63 11.36 -3.95 -9.05
N GLU A 64 11.74 -4.70 -10.09
CA GLU A 64 10.90 -5.73 -10.72
C GLU A 64 10.49 -6.88 -9.79
N LYS A 65 11.24 -7.12 -8.71
CA LYS A 65 10.95 -8.16 -7.72
C LYS A 65 10.28 -7.65 -6.44
N LEU A 66 10.06 -6.34 -6.32
CA LEU A 66 9.51 -5.78 -5.09
C LEU A 66 8.07 -6.26 -4.91
N SER A 67 7.81 -7.00 -3.84
CA SER A 67 6.48 -7.50 -3.49
C SER A 67 5.83 -6.68 -2.37
N THR A 68 6.65 -6.12 -1.47
CA THR A 68 6.20 -5.41 -0.27
C THR A 68 6.83 -4.03 -0.18
N LEU A 69 5.99 -3.01 -0.07
CA LEU A 69 6.38 -1.61 0.09
C LEU A 69 5.75 -1.03 1.36
N ILE A 70 6.59 -0.58 2.30
CA ILE A 70 6.17 -0.01 3.57
C ILE A 70 6.52 1.48 3.59
N LEU A 71 5.51 2.33 3.74
CA LEU A 71 5.56 3.80 3.67
C LEU A 71 4.93 4.46 4.90
N ASP A 72 4.75 3.69 5.97
CA ASP A 72 4.10 4.15 7.19
C ASP A 72 4.78 5.39 7.77
N CYS A 73 4.02 6.30 8.38
CA CYS A 73 4.56 7.50 9.04
C CYS A 73 5.45 8.35 8.10
N ASN A 74 4.86 8.81 7.00
CA ASN A 74 5.45 9.77 6.06
C ASN A 74 4.46 10.93 5.83
N SER A 75 4.73 11.77 4.82
CA SER A 75 3.90 12.93 4.45
C SER A 75 3.18 12.75 3.11
N TYR A 76 2.98 11.53 2.62
CA TYR A 76 2.30 11.29 1.35
C TYR A 76 0.85 11.77 1.38
N SER A 77 0.48 12.59 0.40
CA SER A 77 -0.90 13.04 0.20
C SER A 77 -1.65 12.12 -0.76
N SER A 78 -2.95 12.35 -0.93
CA SER A 78 -3.77 11.66 -1.94
C SER A 78 -3.30 11.84 -3.38
N HIS A 79 -2.46 12.85 -3.64
CA HIS A 79 -1.95 13.15 -4.98
C HIS A 79 -0.58 12.52 -5.26
N VAL A 80 -0.02 11.75 -4.33
CA VAL A 80 1.20 10.97 -4.57
C VAL A 80 1.06 10.18 -5.87
N LYS A 81 2.12 10.18 -6.67
CA LYS A 81 2.18 9.44 -7.94
C LYS A 81 3.12 8.27 -7.81
N PHE A 82 2.58 7.06 -7.95
CA PHE A 82 3.38 5.86 -7.94
C PHE A 82 3.76 5.47 -9.38
N PRO A 83 4.94 4.88 -9.59
CA PRO A 83 5.23 4.22 -10.85
C PRO A 83 4.38 2.95 -10.99
N TYR A 84 4.25 2.45 -12.22
CA TYR A 84 3.58 1.18 -12.44
C TYR A 84 4.44 0.03 -11.88
N MET A 85 3.91 -0.71 -10.90
CA MET A 85 4.63 -1.72 -10.12
C MET A 85 3.80 -3.01 -10.02
N PRO A 86 3.79 -3.84 -11.08
CA PRO A 86 2.94 -5.03 -11.13
C PRO A 86 3.38 -6.15 -10.17
N SER A 87 4.62 -6.13 -9.68
CA SER A 87 5.15 -7.09 -8.71
C SER A 87 4.64 -6.85 -7.29
N VAL A 88 4.25 -5.62 -6.96
CA VAL A 88 3.85 -5.24 -5.59
C VAL A 88 2.47 -5.81 -5.26
N THR A 89 2.43 -6.59 -4.18
CA THR A 89 1.21 -7.19 -3.65
C THR A 89 0.80 -6.61 -2.30
N THR A 90 1.74 -5.99 -1.58
CA THR A 90 1.53 -5.47 -0.23
C THR A 90 2.00 -4.03 -0.14
N VAL A 91 1.09 -3.13 0.24
CA VAL A 91 1.41 -1.72 0.50
C VAL A 91 0.89 -1.34 1.88
N TRP A 92 1.77 -0.81 2.72
CA TRP A 92 1.40 -0.16 3.98
C TRP A 92 1.74 1.33 3.86
N ILE A 93 0.76 2.19 4.11
CA ILE A 93 0.88 3.65 4.04
C ILE A 93 0.13 4.30 5.21
N ASN A 94 0.21 3.68 6.38
CA ASN A 94 -0.44 4.13 7.59
C ASN A 94 0.11 5.48 8.03
N LYS A 95 -0.69 6.30 8.72
CA LYS A 95 -0.26 7.59 9.30
C LYS A 95 0.43 8.50 8.26
N ASN A 96 -0.24 8.73 7.13
CA ASN A 96 0.15 9.68 6.10
C ASN A 96 -0.91 10.80 5.98
N LYS A 97 -0.81 11.66 4.96
CA LYS A 97 -1.69 12.81 4.73
C LYS A 97 -2.73 12.54 3.63
N VAL A 98 -3.20 11.30 3.50
CA VAL A 98 -4.20 10.94 2.48
C VAL A 98 -5.58 11.41 2.92
N GLY A 99 -6.05 12.55 2.40
CA GLY A 99 -7.37 13.14 2.72
C GLY A 99 -8.49 12.88 1.69
N ASN A 100 -8.14 12.60 0.44
CA ASN A 100 -9.08 12.27 -0.65
C ASN A 100 -8.99 10.79 -1.03
N LEU A 101 -9.97 10.00 -0.58
CA LEU A 101 -10.01 8.55 -0.78
C LEU A 101 -10.14 8.16 -2.26
N PRO A 102 -11.10 8.69 -3.06
CA PRO A 102 -11.26 8.29 -4.46
C PRO A 102 -9.99 8.46 -5.31
N ILE A 103 -9.30 9.60 -5.15
CA ILE A 103 -8.08 9.87 -5.92
C ILE A 103 -6.98 8.87 -5.55
N PHE A 104 -6.80 8.62 -4.26
CA PHE A 104 -5.76 7.71 -3.77
C PHE A 104 -6.04 6.25 -4.18
N VAL A 105 -7.28 5.78 -4.03
CA VAL A 105 -7.68 4.42 -4.41
C VAL A 105 -7.54 4.19 -5.91
N GLU A 106 -7.86 5.18 -6.75
CA GLU A 106 -7.61 5.11 -8.20
C GLU A 106 -6.11 4.94 -8.50
N GLU A 107 -5.26 5.73 -7.85
CA GLU A 107 -3.81 5.64 -8.00
C GLU A 107 -3.31 4.24 -7.60
N ILE A 108 -3.69 3.74 -6.41
CA ILE A 108 -3.30 2.40 -5.95
C ILE A 108 -3.74 1.32 -6.95
N ARG A 109 -5.01 1.37 -7.40
CA ARG A 109 -5.55 0.37 -8.35
C ARG A 109 -4.82 0.41 -9.69
N SER A 110 -4.50 1.60 -10.18
CA SER A 110 -3.85 1.79 -11.49
C SER A 110 -2.38 1.34 -11.46
N LYS A 111 -1.68 1.62 -10.36
CA LYS A 111 -0.23 1.42 -10.24
C LYS A 111 0.17 0.07 -9.67
N PHE A 112 -0.69 -0.52 -8.83
CA PHE A 112 -0.48 -1.83 -8.20
C PHE A 112 -1.58 -2.82 -8.62
N PRO A 113 -1.61 -3.26 -9.90
CA PRO A 113 -2.72 -4.06 -10.44
C PRO A 113 -2.89 -5.42 -9.74
N ASN A 114 -1.85 -5.92 -9.07
CA ASN A 114 -1.85 -7.20 -8.37
C ASN A 114 -1.98 -7.08 -6.85
N ILE A 115 -2.27 -5.88 -6.33
CA ILE A 115 -2.36 -5.64 -4.88
C ILE A 115 -3.33 -6.61 -4.19
N LYS A 116 -2.87 -7.18 -3.07
CA LYS A 116 -3.59 -8.13 -2.21
C LYS A 116 -3.75 -7.59 -0.79
N ILE A 117 -2.79 -6.81 -0.31
CA ILE A 117 -2.79 -6.26 1.04
C ILE A 117 -2.58 -4.76 0.93
N LEU A 118 -3.51 -3.99 1.50
CA LEU A 118 -3.43 -2.54 1.61
C LEU A 118 -3.74 -2.16 3.05
N SER A 119 -2.88 -1.36 3.66
CA SER A 119 -3.14 -0.77 4.96
C SER A 119 -2.95 0.74 4.86
N MET A 120 -3.97 1.51 5.19
CA MET A 120 -3.93 2.98 5.16
C MET A 120 -4.55 3.60 6.41
N MET A 121 -4.51 2.87 7.52
CA MET A 121 -5.00 3.30 8.82
C MET A 121 -4.39 4.65 9.23
N ASN A 122 -5.14 5.42 10.01
CA ASN A 122 -4.72 6.71 10.52
C ASN A 122 -4.34 7.73 9.43
N ASN A 123 -4.92 7.61 8.24
CA ASN A 123 -5.01 8.70 7.28
C ASN A 123 -6.33 9.46 7.47
N GLU A 124 -6.40 10.73 7.07
CA GLU A 124 -7.63 11.55 7.14
C GLU A 124 -8.81 10.90 6.41
N SER A 125 -8.52 10.19 5.32
CA SER A 125 -9.50 9.47 4.50
C SER A 125 -9.84 8.05 4.98
N ALA A 126 -9.17 7.56 6.02
CA ALA A 126 -9.40 6.25 6.64
C ALA A 126 -9.90 6.45 8.07
N PRO A 127 -11.20 6.75 8.24
CA PRO A 127 -11.80 6.96 9.56
C PRO A 127 -11.80 5.65 10.35
N SER A 128 -11.45 5.74 11.63
CA SER A 128 -11.41 4.65 12.60
C SER A 128 -11.78 5.19 13.97
N TYR A 129 -12.14 4.32 14.91
CA TYR A 129 -12.41 4.74 16.29
C TYR A 129 -11.22 5.49 16.93
N PHE A 130 -10.00 5.18 16.50
CA PHE A 130 -8.76 5.76 17.05
C PHE A 130 -8.42 7.15 16.52
N ASN A 131 -8.99 7.59 15.39
CA ASN A 131 -8.80 8.94 14.83
C ASN A 131 -10.12 9.74 14.76
N GLY A 132 -11.07 9.42 15.64
CA GLY A 132 -12.31 10.18 15.81
C GLY A 132 -13.42 9.83 14.82
N GLY A 133 -13.25 8.76 14.03
CA GLY A 133 -14.26 8.24 13.13
C GLY A 133 -15.28 7.33 13.83
N SER A 134 -16.51 7.31 13.32
CA SER A 134 -17.54 6.36 13.73
C SER A 134 -17.37 5.00 13.05
N LEU A 135 -18.00 3.96 13.60
CA LEU A 135 -18.06 2.64 12.96
C LEU A 135 -18.70 2.70 11.57
N ASP A 136 -19.76 3.48 11.41
CA ASP A 136 -20.44 3.64 10.11
C ASP A 136 -19.53 4.28 9.06
N GLN A 137 -18.73 5.27 9.46
CA GLN A 137 -17.73 5.90 8.58
C GLN A 137 -16.65 4.91 8.15
N TYR A 138 -16.16 4.08 9.09
CA TYR A 138 -15.21 3.02 8.77
C TYR A 138 -15.83 2.00 7.80
N ILE A 139 -17.08 1.59 8.02
CA ILE A 139 -17.78 0.63 7.14
C ILE A 139 -17.96 1.21 5.72
N ASP A 140 -18.34 2.48 5.59
CA ASP A 140 -18.48 3.17 4.29
C ASP A 140 -17.14 3.22 3.56
N TYR A 141 -16.08 3.71 4.23
CA TYR A 141 -14.70 3.68 3.75
C TYR A 141 -14.29 2.28 3.26
N ARG A 142 -14.49 1.26 4.10
CA ARG A 142 -14.06 -0.12 3.85
C ARG A 142 -14.80 -0.69 2.63
N GLN A 143 -16.12 -0.52 2.57
CA GLN A 143 -16.92 -0.97 1.43
C GLN A 143 -16.52 -0.24 0.15
N TYR A 144 -16.20 1.06 0.20
CA TYR A 144 -15.74 1.80 -0.96
C TYR A 144 -14.45 1.19 -1.51
N VAL A 145 -13.40 1.06 -0.69
CA VAL A 145 -12.10 0.52 -1.12
C VAL A 145 -12.24 -0.88 -1.70
N ILE A 146 -12.98 -1.78 -1.01
CA ILE A 146 -13.21 -3.15 -1.48
C ILE A 146 -13.94 -3.18 -2.83
N SER A 147 -14.88 -2.26 -3.05
CA SER A 147 -15.61 -2.17 -4.32
C SER A 147 -14.72 -1.73 -5.48
N GLN A 148 -13.71 -0.91 -5.20
CA GLN A 148 -12.80 -0.36 -6.21
C GLN A 148 -11.60 -1.26 -6.50
N ILE A 149 -11.15 -2.07 -5.54
CA ILE A 149 -9.98 -2.96 -5.65
C ILE A 149 -10.41 -4.44 -5.49
N PRO A 150 -10.90 -5.11 -6.55
CA PRO A 150 -11.42 -6.46 -6.46
C PRO A 150 -10.38 -7.54 -6.11
N SER A 151 -9.09 -7.26 -6.28
CA SER A 151 -8.00 -8.18 -5.97
C SER A 151 -7.62 -8.25 -4.49
N LEU A 152 -8.08 -7.28 -3.69
CA LEU A 152 -7.66 -7.08 -2.31
C LEU A 152 -8.15 -8.20 -1.40
N LYS A 153 -7.26 -8.81 -0.64
CA LYS A 153 -7.54 -9.90 0.32
C LYS A 153 -7.55 -9.41 1.76
N ILE A 154 -6.72 -8.42 2.09
CA ILE A 154 -6.64 -7.81 3.42
C ILE A 154 -6.68 -6.29 3.23
N LEU A 155 -7.56 -5.64 3.99
CA LEU A 155 -7.63 -4.19 4.08
C LEU A 155 -7.45 -3.79 5.53
N ASP A 156 -6.48 -2.93 5.76
CA ASP A 156 -5.98 -2.51 7.07
C ASP A 156 -5.45 -3.70 7.86
N ASP A 157 -6.20 -4.14 8.86
CA ASP A 157 -5.88 -5.22 9.79
C ASP A 157 -6.80 -6.45 9.62
N THR A 158 -7.76 -6.40 8.71
CA THR A 158 -8.81 -7.43 8.58
C THR A 158 -8.95 -8.00 7.18
N GLU A 159 -9.20 -9.31 7.12
CA GLU A 159 -9.47 -10.04 5.88
C GLU A 159 -10.74 -9.52 5.19
N VAL A 160 -10.70 -9.47 3.86
CA VAL A 160 -11.83 -9.12 3.01
C VAL A 160 -12.67 -10.36 2.71
N LEU A 161 -13.79 -10.50 3.43
CA LEU A 161 -14.71 -11.61 3.27
C LEU A 161 -15.55 -11.50 1.98
N GLU A 162 -15.99 -12.63 1.44
CA GLU A 162 -16.78 -12.63 0.20
C GLU A 162 -18.17 -11.99 0.38
N LYS A 163 -18.76 -12.13 1.57
CA LYS A 163 -20.04 -11.48 1.92
C LYS A 163 -19.93 -9.96 1.89
N GLU A 164 -18.89 -9.39 2.51
CA GLU A 164 -18.69 -7.94 2.48
C GLU A 164 -18.34 -7.44 1.08
N ARG A 165 -17.59 -8.22 0.29
CA ARG A 165 -17.31 -7.87 -1.11
C ARG A 165 -18.59 -7.81 -1.95
N ALA A 166 -19.49 -8.77 -1.76
CA ALA A 166 -20.79 -8.77 -2.44
C ALA A 166 -21.63 -7.55 -2.03
N GLN A 167 -21.57 -7.15 -0.75
CA GLN A 167 -22.25 -5.97 -0.24
C GLN A 167 -21.65 -4.68 -0.81
N ALA A 168 -20.35 -4.48 -0.69
CA ALA A 168 -19.59 -3.36 -1.25
C ALA A 168 -19.88 -3.14 -2.74
N LYS A 169 -19.90 -4.24 -3.51
CA LYS A 169 -20.25 -4.21 -4.93
C LYS A 169 -21.70 -3.75 -5.14
N LYS A 170 -22.67 -4.11 -4.30
CA LYS A 170 -24.04 -3.61 -4.43
C LYS A 170 -24.15 -2.13 -4.10
N THR A 171 -23.51 -1.69 -3.01
CA THR A 171 -23.54 -0.30 -2.52
C THR A 171 -22.96 0.67 -3.57
N TYR A 172 -21.75 0.39 -4.09
CA TYR A 172 -21.03 1.35 -4.94
C TYR A 172 -21.15 1.11 -6.46
N ARG A 173 -21.70 -0.03 -6.90
CA ARG A 173 -22.00 -0.25 -8.34
C ARG A 173 -22.99 0.76 -8.92
N MET A 174 -23.81 1.40 -8.07
CA MET A 174 -24.76 2.44 -8.51
C MET A 174 -24.09 3.77 -8.89
N GLN A 175 -22.81 4.01 -8.56
CA GLN A 175 -22.15 5.29 -8.85
C GLN A 175 -21.67 5.40 -10.32
N ARG A 176 -21.36 4.29 -11.00
CA ARG A 176 -20.97 4.32 -12.43
C ARG A 176 -22.11 4.70 -13.38
N THR A 177 -23.36 4.48 -13.00
CA THR A 177 -24.53 4.72 -13.87
C THR A 177 -24.94 6.20 -13.94
N ARG A 178 -24.54 7.02 -12.96
CA ARG A 178 -24.94 8.43 -12.89
C ARG A 178 -24.07 9.36 -13.75
N GLU A 179 -22.78 9.07 -13.90
CA GLU A 179 -21.89 9.89 -14.74
C GLU A 179 -22.00 9.57 -16.23
N GLY A 180 -22.20 8.30 -16.60
CA GLY A 180 -22.46 7.90 -17.99
C GLY A 180 -23.79 8.43 -18.55
N SER A 181 -24.78 8.65 -17.68
CA SER A 181 -26.09 9.21 -18.08
C SER A 181 -26.10 10.72 -18.22
N LYS A 182 -25.18 11.45 -17.55
CA LYS A 182 -25.00 12.90 -17.76
C LYS A 182 -24.23 13.18 -19.06
N LYS A 183 -23.14 12.46 -19.32
CA LYS A 183 -22.34 12.62 -20.55
C LYS A 183 -23.12 12.32 -21.85
N ARG A 184 -24.10 11.42 -21.82
CA ARG A 184 -24.95 11.13 -22.99
C ARG A 184 -26.03 12.19 -23.25
N LYS A 185 -26.41 12.99 -22.25
CA LYS A 185 -27.38 14.09 -22.43
C LYS A 185 -26.73 15.39 -22.91
N GLU A 186 -25.47 15.63 -22.58
CA GLU A 186 -24.73 16.83 -23.02
C GLU A 186 -24.18 16.72 -24.45
N LEU A 187 -24.11 15.51 -25.02
CA LEU A 187 -23.70 15.28 -26.43
C LEU A 187 -24.89 15.21 -27.40
N GLN A 188 -26.12 15.46 -26.93
CA GLN A 188 -27.34 15.45 -27.74
C GLN A 188 -28.02 16.83 -27.82
N HIS A 189 -27.31 17.90 -27.45
CA HIS A 189 -27.73 19.28 -27.69
C HIS A 189 -26.67 20.10 -28.40
#